data_AF-M9U6M3-F1
#
_entry.id   AF-M9U6M3-F1
#
_cell.length_a   1.000
_cell.length_b   1.000
_cell.length_c   1.000
_cell.angle_alpha   90.00
_cell.angle_beta   90.00
_cell.angle_gamma   90.00
#
_symmetry.space_group_name_H-M   'P 1'
#
loop_
_entity.id
_entity.type
_entity.pdbx_description
1 polymer ?
#
loop_
_entity_poly.entity_id
_entity_poly.type
_entity_poly.pdbx_seq_one_letter_code
_entity_poly.pdbx_strand_id
1 'polypeptide(L)'
;MGKLLVVYMTLGYPNVQSFKDFIIGAVENGADILELGIPPKYAKYDGPVIRKSYDKVKGLDIWPLITDIRKDVSVPIIALTYLEDWIDQLDNFLNMMRDVKLDGVLFPDLLIDYIDDLDKFDGIIKNKGLKNVIFTSPSVPDLLIHKVSKISDLFLYYGVRPTTGVPIPVSVKQLINRVRNLVENKLIVGFGLSSESDLRDALSSGADGIAIGTAFIEEIEKNGVKSAINLVKKFRVILDEYK
;
A
#
# COMPACT_ATOMS: atom_id res chain seq x y z
N MET A 1 16.92 7.93 9.88
CA MET A 1 15.74 8.61 9.28
C MET A 1 14.57 7.78 9.77
N GLY A 2 13.53 8.37 10.37
CA GLY A 2 12.50 7.58 11.07
C GLY A 2 11.83 6.53 10.18
N LYS A 3 11.26 5.49 10.81
CA LYS A 3 10.54 4.43 10.10
C LYS A 3 9.25 4.96 9.49
N LEU A 4 8.94 4.55 8.25
CA LEU A 4 7.74 4.99 7.55
C LEU A 4 6.51 4.17 7.96
N LEU A 5 5.41 4.85 8.29
CA LEU A 5 4.10 4.24 8.45
C LEU A 5 3.27 4.48 7.19
N VAL A 6 3.03 3.41 6.43
CA VAL A 6 2.17 3.44 5.25
C VAL A 6 0.80 2.91 5.63
N VAL A 7 -0.24 3.73 5.43
CA VAL A 7 -1.62 3.38 5.81
C VAL A 7 -2.44 3.13 4.55
N TYR A 8 -2.95 1.90 4.44
CA TYR A 8 -3.91 1.54 3.40
C TYR A 8 -5.35 1.74 3.88
N MET A 9 -6.19 2.27 2.99
CA MET A 9 -7.64 2.24 3.15
C MET A 9 -8.35 2.13 1.80
N THR A 10 -9.41 1.34 1.75
CA THR A 10 -10.31 1.26 0.59
C THR A 10 -11.03 2.59 0.38
N LEU A 11 -11.00 3.12 -0.84
CA LEU A 11 -11.61 4.41 -1.17
C LEU A 11 -13.10 4.43 -0.78
N GLY A 12 -13.45 5.38 0.08
CA GLY A 12 -14.83 5.60 0.53
C GLY A 12 -15.35 4.60 1.55
N TYR A 13 -14.53 3.68 2.08
CA TYR A 13 -14.96 2.73 3.11
C TYR A 13 -14.96 3.38 4.51
N PRO A 14 -15.97 3.12 5.36
CA PRO A 14 -17.20 2.35 5.11
C PRO A 14 -18.31 3.17 4.47
N ASN A 15 -18.14 4.50 4.46
CA ASN A 15 -18.90 5.50 3.72
C ASN A 15 -17.98 6.72 3.51
N VAL A 16 -18.36 7.63 2.61
CA VAL A 16 -17.52 8.78 2.22
C VAL A 16 -17.08 9.65 3.41
N GLN A 17 -17.96 9.98 4.35
CA GLN A 17 -17.61 10.86 5.46
C GLN A 17 -16.67 10.14 6.44
N SER A 18 -17.02 8.93 6.85
CA SER A 18 -16.19 8.12 7.75
C SER A 18 -14.81 7.79 7.17
N PHE A 19 -14.71 7.61 5.84
CA PHE A 19 -13.45 7.47 5.14
C PHE A 19 -12.57 8.72 5.29
N LYS A 20 -13.13 9.92 5.04
CA LYS A 20 -12.39 11.18 5.21
C LYS A 20 -11.92 11.37 6.65
N ASP A 21 -12.80 11.13 7.61
CA ASP A 21 -12.49 11.22 9.04
C ASP A 21 -11.30 10.30 9.40
N PHE A 22 -11.29 9.06 8.87
CA PHE A 22 -10.18 8.13 9.07
C PHE A 22 -8.89 8.63 8.43
N ILE A 23 -8.93 9.06 7.16
CA ILE A 23 -7.75 9.49 6.43
C ILE A 23 -7.08 10.70 7.10
N ILE A 24 -7.86 11.73 7.44
CA ILE A 24 -7.36 12.93 8.12
C ILE A 24 -6.77 12.52 9.48
N GLY A 25 -7.50 11.74 10.27
CA GLY A 25 -7.04 11.27 11.57
C GLY A 25 -5.78 10.41 11.48
N ALA A 26 -5.64 9.57 10.44
CA ALA A 26 -4.44 8.75 10.22
C ALA A 26 -3.20 9.63 9.95
N VAL A 27 -3.34 10.66 9.11
CA VAL A 27 -2.26 11.61 8.82
C VAL A 27 -1.88 12.41 10.07
N GLU A 28 -2.85 12.93 10.81
CA GLU A 28 -2.62 13.64 12.08
C GLU A 28 -1.91 12.77 13.13
N ASN A 29 -2.08 11.45 13.07
CA ASN A 29 -1.46 10.49 13.99
C ASN A 29 -0.22 9.79 13.42
N GLY A 30 0.36 10.32 12.33
CA GLY A 30 1.70 9.95 11.87
C GLY A 30 1.77 8.94 10.74
N ALA A 31 0.71 8.79 9.93
CA ALA A 31 0.84 8.15 8.62
C ALA A 31 1.75 9.00 7.73
N ASP A 32 2.84 8.41 7.24
CA ASP A 32 3.81 9.09 6.37
C ASP A 32 3.38 9.03 4.89
N ILE A 33 2.65 7.98 4.51
CA ILE A 33 2.17 7.73 3.15
C ILE A 33 0.77 7.08 3.24
N LEU A 34 -0.12 7.48 2.34
CA LEU A 34 -1.44 6.87 2.18
C LEU A 34 -1.47 5.99 0.93
N GLU A 35 -1.99 4.78 1.08
CA GLU A 35 -2.34 3.89 -0.03
C GLU A 35 -3.86 3.82 -0.14
N LEU A 36 -4.41 4.31 -1.24
CA LEU A 36 -5.85 4.36 -1.46
C LEU A 36 -6.26 3.25 -2.43
N GLY A 37 -6.99 2.25 -1.91
CA GLY A 37 -7.48 1.12 -2.70
C GLY A 37 -8.59 1.54 -3.64
N ILE A 38 -8.34 1.51 -4.94
CA ILE A 38 -9.36 1.67 -5.99
C ILE A 38 -10.10 0.33 -6.14
N PRO A 39 -11.44 0.28 -6.00
CA PRO A 39 -12.20 -0.94 -6.16
C PRO A 39 -11.98 -1.58 -7.55
N PRO A 40 -11.38 -2.78 -7.62
CA PRO A 40 -11.06 -3.40 -8.90
C PRO A 40 -12.26 -4.14 -9.49
N LYS A 41 -12.17 -4.54 -10.76
CA LYS A 41 -13.13 -5.49 -11.36
C LYS A 41 -12.97 -6.88 -10.73
N TYR A 42 -11.73 -7.28 -10.46
CA TYR A 42 -11.40 -8.54 -9.80
C TYR A 42 -10.23 -8.38 -8.79
N ALA A 43 -10.52 -8.55 -7.50
CA ALA A 43 -9.55 -8.39 -6.42
C ALA A 43 -8.71 -9.66 -6.22
N LYS A 44 -7.80 -9.93 -7.18
CA LYS A 44 -7.08 -11.21 -7.34
C LYS A 44 -6.26 -11.63 -6.12
N TYR A 45 -5.48 -10.71 -5.54
CA TYR A 45 -4.56 -10.98 -4.43
C TYR A 45 -5.03 -10.44 -3.08
N ASP A 46 -6.23 -9.85 -3.05
CA ASP A 46 -6.81 -9.32 -1.82
C ASP A 46 -7.51 -10.41 -1.01
N GLY A 47 -7.33 -10.36 0.31
CA GLY A 47 -8.01 -11.22 1.25
C GLY A 47 -9.48 -10.86 1.45
N PRO A 48 -10.22 -11.71 2.20
CA PRO A 48 -11.67 -11.58 2.37
C PRO A 48 -12.10 -10.25 2.99
N VAL A 49 -11.30 -9.69 3.90
CA VAL A 49 -11.61 -8.39 4.54
C VAL A 49 -11.57 -7.24 3.52
N ILE A 50 -10.51 -7.18 2.70
CA ILE A 50 -10.39 -6.13 1.68
C ILE A 50 -11.48 -6.30 0.62
N ARG A 51 -11.74 -7.53 0.16
CA ARG A 51 -12.83 -7.82 -0.78
C ARG A 51 -14.19 -7.33 -0.27
N LYS A 52 -14.52 -7.63 0.99
CA LYS A 52 -15.75 -7.15 1.64
C LYS A 52 -15.80 -5.63 1.74
N SER A 53 -14.67 -4.96 1.95
CA SER A 53 -14.61 -3.50 1.95
C SER A 53 -14.90 -2.91 0.57
N TYR A 54 -14.43 -3.53 -0.52
CA TYR A 54 -14.77 -3.13 -1.89
C TYR A 54 -16.24 -3.32 -2.20
N ASP A 55 -16.85 -4.44 -1.76
CA ASP A 55 -18.29 -4.68 -1.93
C ASP A 55 -19.14 -3.58 -1.28
N LYS A 56 -18.68 -3.02 -0.17
CA LYS A 56 -19.40 -1.96 0.56
C LYS A 56 -19.42 -0.62 -0.17
N VAL A 57 -18.41 -0.36 -1.01
CA VAL A 57 -18.23 0.91 -1.75
C VAL A 57 -18.44 0.75 -3.26
N LYS A 58 -19.01 -0.38 -3.67
CA LYS A 58 -19.23 -0.70 -5.08
C LYS A 58 -20.08 0.38 -5.76
N GLY A 59 -19.58 0.89 -6.89
CA GLY A 59 -20.25 1.94 -7.67
C GLY A 59 -19.98 3.37 -7.20
N LEU A 60 -19.07 3.56 -6.24
CA LEU A 60 -18.60 4.89 -5.83
C LEU A 60 -17.86 5.58 -6.99
N ASP A 61 -18.19 6.85 -7.25
CA ASP A 61 -17.36 7.72 -8.07
C ASP A 61 -16.14 8.18 -7.28
N ILE A 62 -14.98 7.63 -7.61
CA ILE A 62 -13.74 7.78 -6.84
C ILE A 62 -13.04 9.11 -7.08
N TRP A 63 -13.19 9.72 -8.27
CA TRP A 63 -12.36 10.86 -8.67
C TRP A 63 -12.68 12.15 -7.90
N PRO A 64 -13.96 12.50 -7.66
CA PRO A 64 -14.30 13.63 -6.79
C PRO A 64 -13.82 13.40 -5.36
N LEU A 65 -13.89 12.16 -4.85
CA LEU A 65 -13.44 11.82 -3.51
C LEU A 65 -11.92 11.98 -3.35
N ILE A 66 -11.14 11.49 -4.31
CA ILE A 66 -9.67 11.66 -4.33
C ILE A 66 -9.32 13.15 -4.36
N THR A 67 -9.98 13.92 -5.23
CA THR A 67 -9.78 15.38 -5.34
C THR A 67 -10.05 16.08 -4.01
N ASP A 68 -11.05 15.62 -3.26
CA ASP A 68 -11.40 16.21 -1.99
C ASP A 68 -10.37 15.88 -0.90
N ILE A 69 -10.01 14.60 -0.73
CA ILE A 69 -8.97 14.17 0.22
C ILE A 69 -7.67 14.91 -0.01
N ARG A 70 -7.28 15.10 -1.26
CA ARG A 70 -6.02 15.77 -1.60
C ARG A 70 -5.93 17.22 -1.10
N LYS A 71 -7.08 17.89 -0.88
CA LYS A 71 -7.10 19.25 -0.29
C LYS A 71 -6.76 19.25 1.20
N ASP A 72 -7.11 18.16 1.89
CA ASP A 72 -7.05 18.07 3.34
C ASP A 72 -5.74 17.44 3.84
N VAL A 73 -5.05 16.66 3.00
CA VAL A 73 -3.79 15.99 3.36
C VAL A 73 -2.64 16.43 2.46
N SER A 74 -1.42 16.44 2.98
CA SER A 74 -0.19 16.82 2.24
C SER A 74 0.81 15.66 2.07
N VAL A 75 0.62 14.54 2.77
CA VAL A 75 1.45 13.33 2.62
C VAL A 75 1.33 12.73 1.22
N PRO A 76 2.32 11.97 0.74
CA PRO A 76 2.20 11.24 -0.52
C PRO A 76 1.00 10.29 -0.52
N ILE A 77 0.24 10.28 -1.62
CA ILE A 77 -0.88 9.39 -1.84
C ILE A 77 -0.60 8.50 -3.06
N ILE A 78 -0.62 7.19 -2.83
CA ILE A 78 -0.41 6.16 -3.85
C ILE A 78 -1.76 5.49 -4.14
N ALA A 79 -2.15 5.44 -5.41
CA ALA A 79 -3.27 4.59 -5.83
C ALA A 79 -2.83 3.13 -5.79
N LEU A 80 -3.59 2.29 -5.08
CA LEU A 80 -3.44 0.85 -5.14
C LEU A 80 -4.57 0.28 -6.00
N THR A 81 -4.22 -0.31 -7.14
CA THR A 81 -5.16 -0.93 -8.08
C THR A 81 -4.44 -2.01 -8.88
N TYR A 82 -5.15 -2.85 -9.61
CA TYR A 82 -4.56 -3.85 -10.52
C TYR A 82 -4.34 -3.24 -11.90
N LEU A 83 -3.18 -3.51 -12.52
CA LEU A 83 -2.86 -3.06 -13.87
C LEU A 83 -3.80 -3.68 -14.91
N GLU A 84 -4.21 -4.94 -14.68
CA GLU A 84 -5.18 -5.66 -15.52
C GLU A 84 -6.43 -4.83 -15.83
N ASP A 85 -6.94 -4.08 -14.85
CA ASP A 85 -8.16 -3.28 -15.01
C ASP A 85 -7.99 -2.07 -15.92
N TRP A 86 -6.76 -1.58 -16.06
CA TRP A 86 -6.42 -0.31 -16.69
C TRP A 86 -5.55 -0.44 -17.92
N ILE A 87 -5.09 -1.63 -18.29
CA ILE A 87 -4.10 -1.83 -19.37
C ILE A 87 -4.53 -1.19 -20.70
N ASP A 88 -5.81 -1.34 -21.07
CA ASP A 88 -6.37 -0.79 -22.31
C ASP A 88 -6.56 0.74 -22.28
N GLN A 89 -6.50 1.35 -21.09
CA GLN A 89 -6.76 2.77 -20.86
C GLN A 89 -5.65 3.42 -20.02
N LEU A 90 -4.45 2.83 -19.99
CA LEU A 90 -3.41 3.19 -19.04
C LEU A 90 -3.01 4.66 -19.14
N ASP A 91 -2.89 5.20 -20.36
CA ASP A 91 -2.54 6.60 -20.55
C ASP A 91 -3.58 7.55 -19.93
N ASN A 92 -4.86 7.28 -20.18
CA ASN A 92 -5.98 8.04 -19.64
C ASN A 92 -6.04 7.92 -18.11
N PHE A 93 -5.90 6.71 -17.58
CA PHE A 93 -5.87 6.47 -16.13
C PHE A 93 -4.77 7.28 -15.45
N LEU A 94 -3.54 7.23 -15.96
CA LEU A 94 -2.42 7.97 -15.39
C LEU A 94 -2.59 9.49 -15.56
N ASN A 95 -3.21 9.97 -16.64
CA ASN A 95 -3.56 11.38 -16.78
C ASN A 95 -4.58 11.80 -15.72
N MET A 96 -5.64 11.01 -15.49
CA MET A 96 -6.64 11.28 -14.46
C MET A 96 -6.01 11.33 -13.06
N MET A 97 -5.13 10.38 -12.74
CA MET A 97 -4.38 10.38 -11.47
C MET A 97 -3.59 11.66 -11.25
N ARG A 98 -2.87 12.12 -12.28
CA ARG A 98 -2.11 13.38 -12.23
C ARG A 98 -3.03 14.58 -12.05
N ASP A 99 -4.16 14.61 -12.76
CA ASP A 99 -5.10 15.72 -12.73
C ASP A 99 -5.77 15.87 -11.34
N VAL A 100 -6.03 14.75 -10.65
CA VAL A 100 -6.47 14.75 -9.24
C VAL A 100 -5.32 14.82 -8.22
N LYS A 101 -4.08 14.99 -8.70
CA LYS A 101 -2.84 15.18 -7.93
C LYS A 101 -2.49 14.04 -6.98
N LEU A 102 -2.69 12.79 -7.41
CA LEU A 102 -2.05 11.64 -6.78
C LEU A 102 -0.55 11.63 -7.08
N ASP A 103 0.24 11.13 -6.14
CA ASP A 103 1.70 11.14 -6.25
C ASP A 103 2.22 9.95 -7.06
N GLY A 104 1.51 8.82 -7.03
CA GLY A 104 1.95 7.61 -7.70
C GLY A 104 0.95 6.46 -7.67
N VAL A 105 1.38 5.33 -8.20
CA VAL A 105 0.62 4.09 -8.32
C VAL A 105 1.43 2.90 -7.82
N LEU A 106 0.73 1.92 -7.27
CA LEU A 106 1.22 0.58 -6.99
C LEU A 106 0.30 -0.42 -7.68
N PHE A 107 0.86 -1.18 -8.62
CA PHE A 107 0.19 -2.27 -9.32
C PHE A 107 0.67 -3.63 -8.78
N PRO A 108 -0.11 -4.35 -7.94
CA PRO A 108 0.33 -5.60 -7.32
C PRO A 108 0.65 -6.73 -8.31
N ASP A 109 -0.01 -6.71 -9.47
CA ASP A 109 0.08 -7.67 -10.56
C ASP A 109 1.21 -7.39 -11.56
N LEU A 110 1.88 -6.22 -11.49
CA LEU A 110 2.89 -5.82 -12.48
C LEU A 110 4.02 -6.86 -12.66
N LEU A 111 4.63 -7.31 -11.56
CA LEU A 111 5.71 -8.32 -11.65
C LEU A 111 5.20 -9.76 -11.75
N ILE A 112 3.90 -9.99 -11.56
CA ILE A 112 3.32 -11.33 -11.53
C ILE A 112 2.80 -11.70 -12.92
N ASP A 113 1.99 -10.83 -13.51
CA ASP A 113 1.29 -11.10 -14.77
C ASP A 113 1.89 -10.32 -15.96
N TYR A 114 2.66 -9.25 -15.70
CA TYR A 114 3.13 -8.30 -16.73
C TYR A 114 4.65 -8.06 -16.70
N ILE A 115 5.41 -9.06 -16.27
CA ILE A 115 6.86 -8.93 -16.04
C ILE A 115 7.65 -8.52 -17.29
N ASP A 116 7.26 -9.01 -18.47
CA ASP A 116 7.95 -8.71 -19.73
C ASP A 116 7.78 -7.25 -20.17
N ASP A 117 6.74 -6.58 -19.69
CA ASP A 117 6.44 -5.17 -19.96
C ASP A 117 6.89 -4.22 -18.83
N LEU A 118 7.62 -4.71 -17.83
CA LEU A 118 8.05 -3.93 -16.66
C LEU A 118 8.70 -2.58 -17.05
N ASP A 119 9.73 -2.62 -17.90
CA ASP A 119 10.50 -1.42 -18.24
C ASP A 119 9.64 -0.42 -19.06
N LYS A 120 8.68 -0.92 -19.85
CA LYS A 120 7.71 -0.11 -20.59
C LYS A 120 6.75 0.59 -19.63
N PHE A 121 6.13 -0.14 -18.71
CA PHE A 121 5.16 0.45 -17.77
C PHE A 121 5.83 1.41 -16.79
N ASP A 122 7.02 1.09 -16.28
CA ASP A 122 7.81 2.00 -15.45
C ASP A 122 8.11 3.32 -16.18
N GLY A 123 8.56 3.23 -17.44
CA GLY A 123 8.82 4.40 -18.29
C GLY A 123 7.58 5.25 -18.52
N ILE A 124 6.43 4.64 -18.84
CA ILE A 124 5.16 5.37 -19.05
C ILE A 124 4.74 6.13 -17.79
N ILE A 125 4.81 5.50 -16.61
CA ILE A 125 4.42 6.10 -15.33
C ILE A 125 5.33 7.29 -15.00
N LYS A 126 6.66 7.09 -15.07
CA LYS A 126 7.64 8.12 -14.73
C LYS A 126 7.66 9.30 -15.70
N ASN A 127 7.43 9.05 -17.00
CA ASN A 127 7.32 10.12 -18.00
C ASN A 127 6.13 11.06 -17.73
N LYS A 128 5.13 10.62 -16.97
CA LYS A 128 4.00 11.45 -16.52
C LYS A 128 4.26 12.15 -15.18
N GLY A 129 5.45 11.99 -14.60
CA GLY A 129 5.84 12.55 -13.31
C GLY A 129 5.29 11.82 -12.09
N LEU A 130 4.59 10.70 -12.29
CA LEU A 130 4.05 9.86 -11.22
C LEU A 130 5.13 8.91 -10.67
N LYS A 131 4.99 8.53 -9.40
CA LYS A 131 5.84 7.51 -8.75
C LYS A 131 5.31 6.12 -9.05
N ASN A 132 6.20 5.22 -9.49
CA ASN A 132 5.91 3.80 -9.63
C ASN A 132 6.43 3.06 -8.39
N VAL A 133 5.55 2.77 -7.43
CA VAL A 133 5.88 1.93 -6.26
C VAL A 133 5.72 0.47 -6.68
N ILE A 134 6.82 -0.26 -6.76
CA ILE A 134 6.82 -1.63 -7.26
C ILE A 134 6.54 -2.62 -6.13
N PHE A 135 5.56 -3.49 -6.36
CA PHE A 135 5.22 -4.60 -5.47
C PHE A 135 6.11 -5.82 -5.72
N THR A 136 6.62 -6.40 -4.64
CA THR A 136 7.35 -7.66 -4.62
C THR A 136 6.86 -8.55 -3.49
N SER A 137 7.21 -9.83 -3.54
CA SER A 137 6.82 -10.84 -2.54
C SER A 137 7.86 -11.98 -2.51
N PRO A 138 7.75 -12.94 -1.57
CA PRO A 138 8.64 -14.11 -1.54
C PRO A 138 8.67 -14.96 -2.82
N SER A 139 7.65 -14.85 -3.69
CA SER A 139 7.60 -15.56 -4.97
C SER A 139 8.41 -14.88 -6.08
N VAL A 140 8.84 -13.63 -5.88
CA VAL A 140 9.69 -12.91 -6.83
C VAL A 140 11.14 -13.41 -6.68
N PRO A 141 11.84 -13.78 -7.78
CA PRO A 141 13.23 -14.19 -7.72
C PRO A 141 14.17 -13.08 -7.21
N ASP A 142 15.22 -13.46 -6.48
CA ASP A 142 16.15 -12.52 -5.81
C ASP A 142 16.79 -11.51 -6.78
N LEU A 143 17.21 -11.95 -7.96
CA LEU A 143 17.79 -11.07 -8.99
C LEU A 143 16.78 -10.02 -9.48
N LEU A 144 15.51 -10.40 -9.58
CA LEU A 144 14.45 -9.48 -9.98
C LEU A 144 14.15 -8.49 -8.86
N ILE A 145 14.08 -8.93 -7.60
CA ILE A 145 13.96 -8.05 -6.42
C ILE A 145 15.08 -7.01 -6.43
N HIS A 146 16.32 -7.44 -6.67
CA HIS A 146 17.46 -6.53 -6.76
C HIS A 146 17.31 -5.52 -7.90
N LYS A 147 16.93 -5.98 -9.12
CA LYS A 147 16.66 -5.10 -10.27
C LYS A 147 15.62 -4.03 -9.92
N VAL A 148 14.45 -4.45 -9.43
CA VAL A 148 13.35 -3.51 -9.18
C VAL A 148 13.59 -2.59 -7.99
N SER A 149 14.42 -3.01 -7.02
CA SER A 149 14.80 -2.13 -5.91
C SER A 149 15.43 -0.83 -6.39
N LYS A 150 16.23 -0.87 -7.46
CA LYS A 150 16.94 0.30 -8.01
C LYS A 150 16.03 1.28 -8.73
N ILE A 151 14.87 0.83 -9.20
CA ILE A 151 13.95 1.63 -10.02
C ILE A 151 12.64 1.97 -9.31
N SER A 152 12.25 1.25 -8.27
CA SER A 152 11.03 1.56 -7.51
C SER A 152 11.09 2.96 -6.92
N ASP A 153 10.08 3.78 -7.14
CA ASP A 153 9.99 5.11 -6.59
C ASP A 153 9.53 5.07 -5.13
N LEU A 154 9.99 6.04 -4.32
CA LEU A 154 9.72 6.20 -2.87
C LEU A 154 10.29 5.07 -1.99
N PHE A 155 9.94 3.83 -2.30
CA PHE A 155 10.34 2.61 -1.62
C PHE A 155 10.02 1.39 -2.50
N LEU A 156 10.60 0.23 -2.18
CA LEU A 156 10.16 -1.06 -2.69
C LEU A 156 9.19 -1.70 -1.70
N TYR A 157 8.01 -2.10 -2.18
CA TYR A 157 7.00 -2.78 -1.36
C TYR A 157 7.29 -4.29 -1.34
N TYR A 158 7.39 -4.89 -0.16
CA TYR A 158 7.56 -6.34 0.01
C TYR A 158 6.42 -6.94 0.84
N GLY A 159 5.49 -7.60 0.16
CA GLY A 159 4.38 -8.31 0.79
C GLY A 159 4.79 -9.69 1.29
N VAL A 160 4.78 -9.92 2.60
CA VAL A 160 5.29 -11.18 3.21
C VAL A 160 4.32 -12.36 3.11
N ARG A 161 3.07 -12.13 2.70
CA ARG A 161 2.04 -13.17 2.54
C ARG A 161 1.37 -13.08 1.15
N PRO A 162 0.95 -14.21 0.55
CA PRO A 162 0.39 -14.27 -0.81
C PRO A 162 -1.01 -13.64 -0.92
N THR A 163 -1.66 -13.41 0.21
CA THR A 163 -2.97 -12.78 0.29
C THR A 163 -3.02 -11.96 1.57
N THR A 164 -3.58 -10.76 1.51
CA THR A 164 -3.71 -9.90 2.69
C THR A 164 -4.56 -10.60 3.77
N GLY A 165 -4.12 -10.54 5.03
CA GLY A 165 -4.86 -11.09 6.17
C GLY A 165 -4.86 -12.62 6.33
N VAL A 166 -4.16 -13.40 5.49
CA VAL A 166 -4.07 -14.87 5.65
C VAL A 166 -2.68 -15.30 6.13
N PRO A 167 -2.53 -15.95 7.30
CA PRO A 167 -1.23 -16.34 7.85
C PRO A 167 -0.58 -17.52 7.11
N ILE A 168 0.75 -17.52 7.09
CA ILE A 168 1.64 -18.60 6.60
C ILE A 168 2.65 -18.91 7.70
N PRO A 169 3.03 -20.20 7.90
CA PRO A 169 4.02 -20.61 8.90
C PRO A 169 5.47 -20.30 8.49
N VAL A 170 5.74 -19.08 8.02
CA VAL A 170 7.09 -18.59 7.74
C VAL A 170 7.33 -17.33 8.57
N SER A 171 8.49 -17.27 9.23
CA SER A 171 8.88 -16.15 10.07
C SER A 171 9.12 -14.89 9.22
N VAL A 172 8.47 -13.78 9.59
CA VAL A 172 8.66 -12.46 8.97
C VAL A 172 10.14 -12.05 8.99
N LYS A 173 10.83 -12.31 10.11
CA LYS A 173 12.27 -12.07 10.26
C LYS A 173 13.11 -12.80 9.21
N GLN A 174 12.81 -14.07 8.94
CA GLN A 174 13.56 -14.85 7.94
C GLN A 174 13.35 -14.33 6.52
N LEU A 175 12.11 -13.97 6.17
CA LEU A 175 11.79 -13.39 4.86
C LEU A 175 12.53 -12.07 4.63
N ILE A 176 12.57 -11.20 5.64
CA ILE A 176 13.24 -9.91 5.51
C ILE A 176 14.76 -10.08 5.48
N ASN A 177 15.33 -10.94 6.31
CA ASN A 177 16.76 -11.23 6.27
C ASN A 177 17.23 -11.75 4.89
N ARG A 178 16.38 -12.50 4.17
CA ARG A 178 16.67 -12.93 2.79
C ARG A 178 16.80 -11.74 1.84
N VAL A 179 15.88 -10.78 1.91
CA VAL A 179 15.77 -9.72 0.90
C VAL A 179 16.46 -8.41 1.27
N ARG A 180 16.75 -8.15 2.55
CA ARG A 180 17.27 -6.86 3.01
C ARG A 180 18.54 -6.44 2.28
N ASN A 181 19.47 -7.37 2.07
CA ASN A 181 20.73 -7.09 1.36
C ASN A 181 20.60 -7.02 -0.16
N LEU A 182 19.44 -7.41 -0.71
CA LEU A 182 19.15 -7.31 -2.14
C LEU A 182 18.58 -5.93 -2.50
N VAL A 183 17.93 -5.26 -1.55
CA VAL A 183 17.14 -4.04 -1.79
C VAL A 183 18.01 -2.80 -1.58
N GLU A 184 18.40 -2.17 -2.68
CA GLU A 184 19.10 -0.86 -2.72
C GLU A 184 18.11 0.33 -2.66
N ASN A 185 17.09 0.20 -1.82
CA ASN A 185 16.01 1.18 -1.62
C ASN A 185 15.49 1.11 -0.19
N LYS A 186 14.58 2.01 0.18
CA LYS A 186 13.73 1.81 1.34
C LYS A 186 12.90 0.55 1.14
N LEU A 187 12.86 -0.32 2.15
CA LEU A 187 12.04 -1.52 2.17
C LEU A 187 10.82 -1.31 3.06
N ILE A 188 9.64 -1.23 2.45
CA ILE A 188 8.37 -1.24 3.19
C ILE A 188 7.83 -2.65 3.19
N VAL A 189 7.58 -3.17 4.39
CA VAL A 189 7.03 -4.52 4.57
C VAL A 189 5.54 -4.42 4.83
N GLY A 190 4.74 -5.19 4.10
CA GLY A 190 3.29 -5.21 4.26
C GLY A 190 2.69 -6.58 3.98
N PHE A 191 1.39 -6.62 3.72
CA PHE A 191 0.60 -7.83 3.42
C PHE A 191 0.77 -8.93 4.48
N GLY A 192 -0.03 -8.84 5.56
CA GLY A 192 -0.16 -9.91 6.54
C GLY A 192 0.63 -9.76 7.83
N LEU A 193 1.01 -8.53 8.21
CA LEU A 193 1.52 -8.28 9.56
C LEU A 193 0.33 -8.30 10.53
N SER A 194 0.09 -9.46 11.14
CA SER A 194 -1.11 -9.77 11.91
C SER A 194 -0.99 -9.49 13.41
N SER A 195 0.21 -9.15 13.88
CA SER A 195 0.51 -8.93 15.29
C SER A 195 1.60 -7.88 15.47
N GLU A 196 1.67 -7.31 16.67
CA GLU A 196 2.79 -6.44 17.04
C GLU A 196 4.15 -7.15 16.97
N SER A 197 4.18 -8.46 17.21
CA SER A 197 5.42 -9.24 17.06
C SER A 197 5.87 -9.27 15.60
N ASP A 198 4.96 -9.47 14.64
CA ASP A 198 5.28 -9.45 13.21
C ASP A 198 5.83 -8.07 12.80
N LEU A 199 5.22 -6.99 13.29
CA LEU A 199 5.70 -5.61 13.04
C LEU A 199 7.12 -5.40 13.56
N ARG A 200 7.37 -5.77 14.82
CA ARG A 200 8.67 -5.62 15.48
C ARG A 200 9.74 -6.52 14.87
N ASP A 201 9.39 -7.73 14.47
CA ASP A 201 10.27 -8.62 13.72
C ASP A 201 10.67 -7.97 12.40
N ALA A 202 9.73 -7.32 11.69
CA ALA A 202 10.05 -6.65 10.45
C ALA A 202 11.01 -5.47 10.64
N LEU A 203 10.71 -4.60 11.60
CA LEU A 203 11.52 -3.42 11.92
C LEU A 203 12.93 -3.81 12.39
N SER A 204 13.03 -4.77 13.30
CA SER A 204 14.31 -5.25 13.83
C SER A 204 15.15 -6.02 12.80
N SER A 205 14.53 -6.55 11.74
CA SER A 205 15.22 -7.22 10.63
C SER A 205 15.65 -6.26 9.52
N GLY A 206 15.43 -4.96 9.69
CA GLY A 206 15.92 -3.92 8.78
C GLY A 206 14.89 -3.38 7.79
N ALA A 207 13.59 -3.58 8.00
CA ALA A 207 12.58 -2.81 7.27
C ALA A 207 12.74 -1.30 7.55
N ASP A 208 12.53 -0.48 6.53
CA ASP A 208 12.54 0.99 6.64
C ASP A 208 11.15 1.55 6.99
N GLY A 209 10.14 0.71 6.99
CA GLY A 209 8.79 1.04 7.37
C GLY A 209 7.83 -0.11 7.14
N ILE A 210 6.57 0.14 7.47
CA ILE A 210 5.52 -0.87 7.49
C ILE A 210 4.26 -0.35 6.80
N ALA A 211 3.62 -1.21 6.01
CA ALA A 211 2.32 -0.97 5.41
C ALA A 211 1.21 -1.80 6.09
N ILE A 212 0.14 -1.13 6.54
CA ILE A 212 -0.97 -1.74 7.28
C ILE A 212 -2.30 -1.28 6.69
N GLY A 213 -3.23 -2.22 6.46
CA GLY A 213 -4.55 -1.94 5.89
C GLY A 213 -5.67 -2.72 6.55
N THR A 214 -5.64 -4.05 6.43
CA THR A 214 -6.66 -4.96 6.94
C THR A 214 -7.03 -4.70 8.40
N ALA A 215 -6.04 -4.45 9.28
CA ALA A 215 -6.28 -4.17 10.68
C ALA A 215 -7.16 -2.92 10.91
N PHE A 216 -7.02 -1.89 10.08
CA PHE A 216 -7.85 -0.68 10.18
C PHE A 216 -9.28 -0.94 9.72
N ILE A 217 -9.46 -1.70 8.62
CA ILE A 217 -10.80 -2.07 8.13
C ILE A 217 -11.54 -2.91 9.19
N GLU A 218 -10.87 -3.90 9.78
CA GLU A 218 -11.46 -4.71 10.85
C GLU A 218 -11.78 -3.88 12.10
N GLU A 219 -10.91 -2.94 12.47
CA GLU A 219 -11.12 -2.07 13.63
C GLU A 219 -12.27 -1.09 13.40
N ILE A 220 -12.42 -0.54 12.19
CA ILE A 220 -13.58 0.27 11.80
C ILE A 220 -14.85 -0.56 11.90
N GLU A 221 -14.86 -1.79 11.39
CA GLU A 221 -16.04 -2.66 11.41
C GLU A 221 -16.45 -3.04 12.84
N LYS A 222 -15.49 -3.32 13.73
CA LYS A 222 -15.75 -3.78 15.10
C LYS A 222 -16.03 -2.63 16.06
N ASN A 223 -15.22 -1.57 16.02
CA ASN A 223 -15.14 -0.55 17.07
C ASN A 223 -15.26 0.89 16.53
N GLY A 224 -15.37 1.06 15.21
CA GLY A 224 -15.58 2.36 14.57
C GLY A 224 -14.31 3.16 14.27
N VAL A 225 -14.48 4.23 13.49
CA VAL A 225 -13.37 5.05 12.93
C VAL A 225 -12.45 5.63 13.99
N LYS A 226 -12.99 6.15 15.10
CA LYS A 226 -12.15 6.72 16.18
C LYS A 226 -11.21 5.68 16.79
N SER A 227 -11.67 4.42 16.92
CA SER A 227 -10.84 3.34 17.43
C SER A 227 -9.72 2.99 16.44
N ALA A 228 -10.03 2.95 15.14
CA ALA A 228 -9.04 2.73 14.09
C ALA A 228 -7.99 3.85 14.00
N ILE A 229 -8.37 5.11 14.23
CA ILE A 229 -7.41 6.23 14.32
C ILE A 229 -6.46 6.05 15.52
N ASN A 230 -6.97 5.61 16.68
CA ASN A 230 -6.12 5.29 17.83
C ASN A 230 -5.16 4.14 17.52
N LEU A 231 -5.56 3.20 16.66
CA LEU A 231 -4.69 2.12 16.21
C LEU A 231 -3.54 2.64 15.34
N VAL A 232 -3.76 3.66 14.49
CA VAL A 232 -2.68 4.35 13.76
C VAL A 232 -1.67 4.94 14.74
N LYS A 233 -2.14 5.67 15.75
CA LYS A 233 -1.29 6.25 16.79
C LYS A 233 -0.45 5.19 17.51
N LYS A 234 -1.05 4.05 17.83
CA LYS A 234 -0.35 2.91 18.44
C LYS A 234 0.77 2.40 17.55
N PHE A 235 0.51 2.17 16.26
CA PHE A 235 1.54 1.71 15.33
C PHE A 235 2.64 2.75 15.14
N ARG A 236 2.30 4.04 15.04
CA ARG A 236 3.28 5.12 14.99
C ARG A 236 4.26 5.07 16.17
N VAL A 237 3.74 4.94 17.39
CA VAL A 237 4.57 4.81 18.60
C VAL A 237 5.52 3.61 18.51
N ILE A 238 5.04 2.45 18.05
CA ILE A 238 5.89 1.26 17.87
C ILE A 238 7.02 1.54 16.86
N LEU A 239 6.71 2.19 15.74
CA LEU A 239 7.70 2.50 14.72
C LEU A 239 8.74 3.52 15.21
N ASP A 240 8.35 4.47 16.06
CA ASP A 240 9.23 5.50 16.62
C ASP A 240 10.26 4.95 17.63
N GLU A 241 10.07 3.73 18.12
CA GLU A 241 11.06 3.02 18.92
C GLU A 241 12.31 2.61 18.09
N TYR A 242 12.21 2.64 16.76
CA TYR A 242 13.26 2.22 15.83
C TYR A 242 13.77 3.43 15.03
N LYS A 243 15.10 3.61 14.96
CA LYS A 243 15.75 4.75 14.27
C LYS A 243 16.05 4.49 12.80
#